data_AF-A0A4Q2JIF3-F1
#
_entry.id   AF-A0A4Q2JIF3-F1
#
_cell.length_a   1.000
_cell.length_b   1.000
_cell.length_c   1.000
_cell.angle_alpha   90.00
_cell.angle_beta   90.00
_cell.angle_gamma   90.00
#
_symmetry.space_group_name_H-M   'P 1'
#
loop_
_entity.id
_entity.type
_entity.pdbx_description
1 polymer ?
#
loop_
_entity_poly.entity_id
_entity_poly.type
_entity_poly.pdbx_seq_one_letter_code
_entity_poly.pdbx_strand_id
1 'polypeptide(L)'
;MGTLHVGRITRIDLPDIVLAHVHAVVIAKLRIHEPVLVGWISPEGHRDEVLVHPTMPVVVNYDADDRIGLVRDWLERLMRSANGVGGLQLTPEAIEELAAIGGTRVDAGAPAPAS
;
A
#
# COMPACT_ATOMS: atom_id res chain seq x y z
N MET A 1 -9.36 11.83 20.88
CA MET A 1 -10.43 10.84 21.11
C MET A 1 -10.19 9.67 20.17
N GLY A 2 -10.39 8.43 20.60
CA GLY A 2 -10.18 7.23 19.77
C GLY A 2 -11.49 6.67 19.21
N THR A 3 -11.41 5.82 18.18
CA THR A 3 -12.58 5.21 17.54
C THR A 3 -12.34 3.71 17.33
N LEU A 4 -13.38 2.90 17.59
CA LEU A 4 -13.39 1.45 17.40
C LEU A 4 -14.35 1.11 16.25
N HIS A 5 -13.88 0.38 15.24
CA HIS A 5 -14.71 -0.06 14.12
C HIS A 5 -14.81 -1.59 14.10
N VAL A 6 -16.03 -2.12 13.96
CA VAL A 6 -16.31 -3.57 13.88
C VAL A 6 -17.11 -3.84 12.60
N GLY A 7 -16.53 -4.60 11.65
CA GLY A 7 -17.24 -5.18 10.51
C GLY A 7 -17.38 -4.33 9.23
N ARG A 8 -16.66 -3.21 9.08
CA ARG A 8 -16.60 -2.45 7.81
C ARG A 8 -15.27 -2.66 7.09
N ILE A 9 -15.33 -2.70 5.76
CA ILE A 9 -14.14 -2.59 4.91
C ILE A 9 -13.58 -1.17 5.10
N THR A 10 -12.33 -1.09 5.51
CA THR A 10 -11.60 0.18 5.63
C THR A 10 -11.04 0.54 4.26
N ARG A 11 -11.30 1.77 3.81
CA ARG A 11 -10.69 2.33 2.60
C ARG A 11 -9.44 3.10 2.97
N ILE A 12 -8.34 2.84 2.27
CA ILE A 12 -7.08 3.57 2.40
C ILE A 12 -6.77 4.09 1.00
N ASP A 13 -6.74 5.41 0.84
CA ASP A 13 -6.36 6.05 -0.42
C ASP A 13 -4.83 6.16 -0.47
N LEU A 14 -4.22 5.50 -1.44
CA LEU A 14 -2.77 5.45 -1.63
C LEU A 14 -2.45 5.69 -3.12
N PRO A 15 -1.31 6.31 -3.45
CA PRO A 15 -0.82 6.33 -4.82
C PRO A 15 -0.64 4.90 -5.33
N ASP A 16 -0.97 4.67 -6.60
CA ASP A 16 -0.95 3.35 -7.26
C ASP A 16 0.33 2.55 -7.01
N ILE A 17 1.50 3.20 -7.13
CA ILE A 17 2.79 2.57 -6.85
C ILE A 17 2.86 2.08 -5.40
N VAL A 18 2.41 2.87 -4.43
CA VAL A 18 2.39 2.50 -3.02
C VAL A 18 1.40 1.36 -2.78
N LEU A 19 0.19 1.48 -3.33
CA LEU A 19 -0.86 0.48 -3.23
C LEU A 19 -0.39 -0.89 -3.77
N ALA A 20 0.34 -0.92 -4.87
CA ALA A 20 0.88 -2.16 -5.44
C ALA A 20 1.83 -2.88 -4.48
N HIS A 21 2.69 -2.13 -3.77
CA HIS A 21 3.63 -2.72 -2.82
C HIS A 21 2.93 -3.20 -1.54
N VAL A 22 2.02 -2.38 -1.00
CA VAL A 22 1.20 -2.73 0.17
C VAL A 22 0.37 -3.98 -0.13
N HIS A 23 -0.29 -4.02 -1.29
CA HIS A 23 -1.07 -5.17 -1.72
C HIS A 23 -0.21 -6.44 -1.82
N ALA A 24 0.98 -6.37 -2.42
CA ALA A 24 1.89 -7.51 -2.52
C ALA A 24 2.29 -8.05 -1.13
N VAL A 25 2.61 -7.16 -0.18
CA VAL A 25 2.97 -7.52 1.21
C VAL A 25 1.78 -8.15 1.93
N VAL A 26 0.61 -7.53 1.85
CA VAL A 26 -0.61 -8.05 2.50
C VAL A 26 -0.91 -9.45 1.96
N ILE A 27 -0.96 -9.65 0.64
CA ILE A 27 -1.22 -10.96 0.05
C ILE A 27 -0.15 -11.98 0.46
N ALA A 28 1.13 -11.60 0.52
CA ALA A 28 2.19 -12.50 0.97
C ALA A 28 1.93 -13.02 2.39
N LYS A 29 1.53 -12.14 3.33
CA LYS A 29 1.17 -12.52 4.72
C LYS A 29 -0.07 -13.41 4.76
N LEU A 30 -1.13 -13.04 4.03
CA LEU A 30 -2.38 -13.81 4.04
C LEU A 30 -2.23 -15.21 3.44
N ARG A 31 -1.37 -15.40 2.42
CA ARG A 31 -1.13 -16.72 1.79
C ARG A 31 -0.50 -17.74 2.74
N ILE A 32 0.18 -17.29 3.79
CA ILE A 32 0.73 -18.14 4.84
C ILE A 32 -0.13 -18.12 6.11
N HIS A 33 -1.39 -17.70 5.99
CA HIS A 33 -2.35 -17.57 7.08
C HIS A 33 -1.89 -16.67 8.22
N GLU A 34 -1.07 -15.68 7.93
CA GLU A 34 -0.58 -14.73 8.93
C GLU A 34 -1.37 -13.42 8.86
N PRO A 35 -2.18 -13.08 9.88
CA PRO A 35 -2.82 -11.77 9.96
C PRO A 35 -1.78 -10.65 10.02
N VAL A 36 -2.10 -9.51 9.44
CA VAL A 36 -1.21 -8.35 9.43
C VAL A 36 -1.96 -7.10 9.86
N LEU A 37 -1.38 -6.36 10.81
CA LEU A 37 -1.84 -5.02 11.17
C LEU A 37 -1.29 -4.03 10.14
N VAL A 38 -2.15 -3.19 9.57
CA VAL A 38 -1.76 -2.13 8.64
C VAL A 38 -2.11 -0.80 9.28
N GLY A 39 -1.12 0.04 9.53
CA GLY A 39 -1.27 1.37 10.10
C GLY A 39 -0.83 2.46 9.14
N TRP A 40 -1.53 3.60 9.14
CA TRP A 40 -1.16 4.78 8.37
C TRP A 40 -1.58 6.05 9.12
N ILE A 41 -1.07 7.19 8.64
CA ILE A 41 -1.55 8.51 9.07
C ILE A 41 -2.59 8.97 8.04
N SER A 42 -3.82 9.18 8.48
CA SER A 42 -4.90 9.69 7.64
C SER A 42 -4.61 11.15 7.22
N PRO A 43 -5.20 11.65 6.13
CA PRO A 43 -5.05 13.06 5.73
C PRO A 43 -5.43 14.07 6.82
N GLU A 44 -6.29 13.68 7.75
CA GLU A 44 -6.71 14.48 8.91
C GLU A 44 -5.67 14.49 10.05
N GLY A 45 -4.55 13.78 9.89
CA GLY A 45 -3.47 13.69 10.87
C GLY A 45 -3.71 12.66 11.97
N HIS A 46 -4.71 11.80 11.82
CA HIS A 46 -4.98 10.73 12.78
C HIS A 46 -4.19 9.47 12.43
N ARG A 47 -3.78 8.72 13.45
CA ARG A 47 -3.23 7.38 13.25
C ARG A 47 -4.39 6.40 13.19
N ASP A 48 -4.55 5.76 12.04
CA ASP A 48 -5.53 4.71 11.81
C ASP A 48 -4.83 3.38 11.61
N GLU A 49 -5.45 2.29 12.08
CA GLU A 49 -4.93 0.94 11.96
C GLU A 49 -6.07 -0.04 11.65
N VAL A 50 -5.79 -1.02 10.79
CA VAL A 50 -6.71 -2.11 10.47
C VAL A 50 -5.98 -3.45 10.56
N LEU A 51 -6.60 -4.41 11.25
CA LEU A 51 -6.14 -5.79 11.22
C LEU A 51 -6.74 -6.50 10.01
N VAL A 52 -5.88 -7.00 9.12
CA VAL A 52 -6.29 -7.77 7.94
C VAL A 52 -6.11 -9.26 8.24
N HIS A 53 -7.22 -10.01 8.23
CA HIS A 53 -7.24 -11.45 8.48
C HIS A 53 -7.33 -12.25 7.17
N PRO A 54 -6.74 -13.46 7.05
CA PRO A 54 -6.77 -14.28 5.83
C PRO A 54 -8.15 -14.62 5.26
N THR A 55 -9.21 -14.45 6.03
CA THR A 55 -10.60 -14.70 5.60
C THR A 55 -11.33 -13.44 5.14
N MET A 56 -10.72 -12.27 5.26
CA MET A 56 -11.31 -11.00 4.82
C MET A 56 -11.11 -10.81 3.31
N PRO A 57 -12.10 -10.28 2.58
CA PRO A 57 -11.89 -9.88 1.21
C PRO A 57 -10.92 -8.69 1.16
N VAL A 58 -9.92 -8.77 0.28
CA VAL A 58 -9.04 -7.66 -0.08
C VAL A 58 -9.44 -7.21 -1.48
N VAL A 59 -9.93 -5.97 -1.58
CA VAL A 59 -10.34 -5.36 -2.86
C VAL A 59 -9.36 -4.24 -3.16
N VAL A 60 -8.85 -4.21 -4.39
CA VAL A 60 -7.87 -3.22 -4.85
C VAL A 60 -8.34 -2.64 -6.16
N ASN A 61 -8.31 -1.31 -6.25
CA ASN A 61 -8.65 -0.54 -7.44
C ASN A 61 -7.46 0.36 -7.74
N TYR A 62 -6.90 0.21 -8.94
CA TYR A 62 -5.81 1.06 -9.44
C TYR A 62 -6.37 2.08 -10.43
N ASP A 63 -5.76 3.26 -10.49
CA ASP A 63 -6.10 4.27 -11.48
C ASP A 63 -5.41 3.99 -12.84
N ALA A 64 -4.24 3.36 -12.83
CA ALA A 64 -3.53 2.92 -14.01
C ALA A 64 -4.07 1.60 -14.57
N ASP A 65 -4.26 1.53 -15.89
CA ASP A 65 -4.65 0.31 -16.60
C ASP A 65 -3.50 -0.72 -16.72
N ASP A 66 -2.26 -0.25 -16.63
CA ASP A 66 -1.06 -1.06 -16.79
C ASP A 66 -0.56 -1.70 -15.50
N ARG A 67 0.23 -2.78 -15.64
CA ARG A 67 0.89 -3.42 -14.49
C ARG A 67 1.90 -2.48 -13.84
N ILE A 68 1.65 -2.15 -12.58
CA ILE A 68 2.55 -1.38 -11.74
C ILE A 68 3.75 -2.26 -11.32
N GLY A 69 4.95 -1.87 -11.74
CA GLY A 69 6.20 -2.53 -11.37
C GLY A 69 6.52 -2.39 -9.88
N LEU A 70 6.99 -3.47 -9.27
CA LEU A 70 7.39 -3.51 -7.86
C LEU A 70 8.89 -3.24 -7.70
N VAL A 71 9.24 -2.39 -6.75
CA VAL A 71 10.59 -2.06 -6.34
C VAL A 71 10.99 -2.99 -5.19
N ARG A 72 12.05 -3.78 -5.43
CA ARG A 72 12.52 -4.83 -4.50
C ARG A 72 12.82 -4.29 -3.10
N ASP A 73 13.62 -3.24 -3.02
CA ASP A 73 14.08 -2.68 -1.74
C ASP A 73 12.90 -2.21 -0.88
N TRP A 74 11.85 -1.71 -1.53
CA TRP A 74 10.61 -1.32 -0.87
C TRP A 74 9.81 -2.52 -0.36
N LEU A 75 9.68 -3.59 -1.16
CA LEU A 75 9.05 -4.81 -0.68
C LEU A 75 9.76 -5.36 0.56
N GLU A 76 11.09 -5.34 0.57
CA GLU A 76 11.89 -5.80 1.72
C GLU A 76 11.70 -4.92 2.96
N ARG A 77 11.69 -3.59 2.79
CA ARG A 77 11.40 -2.62 3.86
C ARG A 77 10.00 -2.84 4.44
N LEU A 78 8.98 -2.92 3.58
CA LEU A 78 7.58 -3.09 4.00
C LEU A 78 7.35 -4.47 4.63
N MET A 79 7.93 -5.54 4.08
CA MET A 79 7.86 -6.86 4.70
C MET A 79 8.50 -6.90 6.08
N ARG A 80 9.63 -6.22 6.26
CA ARG A 80 10.28 -6.10 7.57
C ARG A 80 9.37 -5.40 8.58
N SER A 81 8.69 -4.34 8.16
CA SER A 81 7.67 -3.68 8.99
C SER A 81 6.54 -4.65 9.32
N ALA A 82 5.95 -5.31 8.32
CA ALA A 82 4.82 -6.23 8.49
C ALA A 82 5.10 -7.43 9.41
N ASN A 83 6.37 -7.79 9.59
CA ASN A 83 6.81 -8.85 10.52
C ASN A 83 7.10 -8.34 11.93
N GLY A 84 7.11 -7.02 12.14
CA GLY A 84 7.30 -6.39 13.43
C GLY A 84 6.01 -6.36 14.27
N VAL A 85 6.17 -6.06 15.57
CA VAL A 85 5.05 -6.00 16.53
C VAL A 85 3.99 -4.96 16.14
N GLY A 86 4.41 -3.85 15.51
CA GLY A 86 3.50 -2.82 15.01
C GLY A 86 2.87 -3.14 13.65
N GLY A 87 3.22 -4.25 13.00
CA GLY A 87 2.77 -4.57 11.65
C GLY A 87 3.28 -3.60 10.57
N LEU A 88 2.58 -3.59 9.43
CA LEU A 88 2.90 -2.75 8.28
C LEU A 88 2.55 -1.30 8.59
N GLN A 89 3.57 -0.44 8.73
CA GLN A 89 3.40 0.97 9.08
C GLN A 89 3.73 1.84 7.87
N LEU A 90 2.72 2.55 7.37
CA LEU A 90 2.82 3.48 6.24
C LEU A 90 2.99 4.90 6.78
N THR A 91 4.22 5.38 6.82
CA THR A 91 4.50 6.77 7.21
C THR A 91 4.32 7.71 6.01
N PRO A 92 3.98 8.99 6.24
CA PRO A 92 3.87 9.98 5.17
C PRO A 92 5.14 10.03 4.30
N GLU A 93 6.32 10.02 4.94
CA GLU A 93 7.61 10.07 4.26
C GLU A 93 7.82 8.83 3.36
N ALA A 94 7.38 7.66 3.84
CA ALA A 94 7.49 6.43 3.06
C ALA A 94 6.56 6.42 1.85
N ILE A 95 5.34 6.96 2.01
CA ILE A 95 4.38 7.12 0.91
C ILE A 95 4.94 8.08 -0.13
N GLU A 96 5.47 9.23 0.30
CA GLU A 96 6.06 10.25 -0.58
C GLU A 96 7.29 9.73 -1.35
N GLU A 97 8.22 9.06 -0.65
CA GLU A 97 9.45 8.52 -1.25
C GLU A 97 9.12 7.49 -2.34
N LEU A 98 8.18 6.58 -2.08
CA LEU A 98 7.76 5.57 -3.06
C LEU A 98 6.92 6.16 -4.19
N ALA A 99 6.07 7.15 -3.90
CA ALA A 99 5.30 7.88 -4.92
C ALA A 99 6.22 8.59 -5.92
N ALA A 100 7.30 9.21 -5.46
CA ALA A 100 8.28 9.87 -6.30
C ALA A 100 8.95 8.90 -7.30
N ILE A 101 9.17 7.65 -6.92
CA ILE A 101 9.70 6.60 -7.81
C ILE A 101 8.69 6.27 -8.92
N GLY A 102 7.41 6.19 -8.58
CA GLY A 102 6.33 5.93 -9.54
C GLY A 102 6.18 7.04 -10.59
N GLY A 103 6.26 8.30 -10.17
CA GLY A 103 6.18 9.46 -11.07
C GLY A 103 7.33 9.53 -12.08
N THR A 104 8.51 9.05 -11.71
CA THR A 104 9.71 9.11 -12.56
C THR A 104 9.63 8.21 -13.81
N ARG A 105 8.74 7.21 -13.83
CA ARG A 105 8.63 6.24 -14.95
C ARG A 105 7.61 6.64 -16.03
N VAL A 106 6.84 7.73 -15.84
CA VAL A 106 5.78 8.15 -16.79
C VAL A 106 6.34 9.02 -17.94
N ASP A 107 7.56 9.55 -17.84
CA ASP A 107 8.13 10.44 -18.87
C ASP A 107 8.81 9.72 -20.07
N ALA A 108 8.79 8.39 -20.12
CA ALA A 108 9.49 7.61 -21.16
C ALA A 108 8.56 7.05 -22.27
N GLY A 109 7.43 7.69 -22.53
CA GLY A 109 6.43 7.14 -23.46
C GLY A 109 5.47 8.15 -24.08
N ALA A 110 5.94 9.34 -24.46
CA ALA A 110 5.18 10.13 -25.44
C ALA A 110 5.34 9.48 -26.82
N PRO A 111 4.26 8.99 -27.49
CA PRO A 111 4.37 8.65 -28.89
C PRO A 111 4.72 9.92 -29.67
N ALA A 112 5.79 9.84 -30.47
CA ALA A 112 6.18 10.91 -31.39
C ALA A 112 4.95 11.36 -32.20
N PRO A 113 4.70 12.67 -32.37
CA PRO A 113 3.61 13.11 -33.23
C PRO A 113 3.86 12.57 -34.64
N ALA A 114 2.93 11.76 -35.12
CA ALA A 114 2.89 11.32 -36.49
C ALA A 114 2.48 12.51 -37.36
N SER A 115 3.48 13.02 -38.10
CA SER A 115 3.41 13.93 -39.26
C SER A 115 2.82 15.33 -39.07
#